data_AF-G9ZND9-F1
#
_entry.id   AF-G9ZND9-F1
#
_cell.length_a   1.000
_cell.length_b   1.000
_cell.length_c   1.000
_cell.angle_alpha   90.00
_cell.angle_beta   90.00
_cell.angle_gamma   90.00
#
_symmetry.space_group_name_H-M   'P 1'
#
loop_
_entity.id
_entity.type
_entity.pdbx_description
1 polymer ?
#
loop_
_entity_poly.entity_id
_entity_poly.type
_entity_poly.pdbx_seq_one_letter_code
_entity_poly.pdbx_strand_id
1 'polypeptide(L)' 'MRGWWVSLIIEILILGGLGIFVMLRQVDGAGVVQTLPAKLASLAVVGILAVVVIGIQLLILIPIRRKRQ' A
#
# COMPACT_ATOMS: atom_id res chain seq x y z
N MET A 1 15.93 12.32 6.29
CA MET A 1 16.31 10.89 6.47
C MET A 1 15.43 10.18 7.48
N ARG A 2 15.38 10.58 8.76
CA ARG A 2 14.49 9.94 9.75
C ARG A 2 13.00 10.04 9.37
N GLY A 3 12.51 11.24 9.04
CA GLY A 3 11.13 11.43 8.58
C GLY A 3 10.76 10.66 7.31
N TRP A 4 11.74 10.42 6.42
CA TRP A 4 11.54 9.64 5.18
C TRP A 4 11.24 8.16 5.47
N TRP A 5 11.92 7.60 6.46
CA TRP A 5 11.66 6.23 6.89
C TRP A 5 10.38 6.12 7.70
N VAL A 6 10.05 7.14 8.48
CA VAL A 6 8.77 7.21 9.20
C VAL A 6 7.60 7.24 8.22
N SER A 7 7.66 8.04 7.15
CA SER A 7 6.60 8.04 6.13
C SER A 7 6.44 6.67 5.46
N LEU A 8 7.54 5.99 5.15
CA LEU A 8 7.49 4.65 4.56
C LEU A 8 6.86 3.61 5.52
N ILE A 9 7.15 3.69 6.82
CA ILE A 9 6.51 2.83 7.82
C ILE A 9 5.00 3.11 7.90
N ILE A 10 4.59 4.39 7.98
CA ILE A 10 3.17 4.77 8.03
C ILE A 10 2.43 4.23 6.80
N GLU A 11 3.04 4.37 5.63
CA GLU A 11 2.47 3.92 4.37
C GLU A 11 2.29 2.40 4.31
N ILE A 12 3.28 1.64 4.77
CA ILE A 12 3.18 0.18 4.93
C ILE A 12 2.05 -0.19 5.89
N LEU A 13 1.90 0.52 7.02
CA LEU A 13 0.84 0.24 7.97
C LEU A 13 -0.55 0.50 7.39
N ILE A 14 -0.73 1.62 6.67
CA ILE A 14 -2.01 1.96 6.03
C ILE A 14 -2.35 0.93 4.95
N LEU A 15 -1.43 0.67 4.04
CA LEU A 15 -1.67 -0.25 2.91
C LEU A 15 -1.80 -1.71 3.37
N GLY A 16 -0.99 -2.12 4.35
CA GLY A 16 -1.10 -3.44 4.97
C GLY A 16 -2.42 -3.60 5.72
N GLY A 17 -2.83 -2.60 6.49
CA GLY A 17 -4.12 -2.56 7.15
C GLY A 17 -5.29 -2.63 6.15
N LEU A 18 -5.20 -1.92 5.03
CA LEU A 18 -6.18 -1.98 3.95
C LEU A 18 -6.25 -3.38 3.33
N GLY A 19 -5.11 -4.03 3.11
CA GLY A 19 -5.05 -5.42 2.62
C GLY A 19 -5.72 -6.41 3.58
N ILE A 20 -5.48 -6.27 4.88
CA ILE A 20 -6.14 -7.07 5.92
C ILE A 20 -7.65 -6.81 5.89
N PHE A 21 -8.06 -5.55 5.83
CA PHE A 21 -9.48 -5.16 5.76
C PHE A 21 -10.19 -5.79 4.54
N VAL A 22 -9.54 -5.79 3.37
CA VAL A 22 -10.07 -6.44 2.16
C VAL A 22 -10.31 -7.93 2.36
N MET A 23 -9.44 -8.62 3.10
CA MET A 23 -9.59 -10.05 3.36
C MET A 23 -10.68 -10.35 4.41
N LEU A 24 -10.81 -9.51 5.43
CA LEU A 24 -11.75 -9.71 6.52
C LEU A 24 -13.19 -9.27 6.19
N ARG A 25 -13.41 -8.30 5.29
CA ARG A 25 -14.76 -7.83 4.96
C ARG A 25 -15.60 -8.94 4.33
N GLN A 26 -16.87 -9.04 4.72
CA GLN A 26 -17.83 -10.00 4.16
C GLN A 26 -18.72 -9.40 3.09
N VAL A 27 -19.02 -8.10 3.20
CA VAL A 27 -19.82 -7.33 2.26
C VAL A 27 -19.04 -6.11 1.79
N ASP A 28 -19.36 -5.61 0.61
CA ASP A 28 -18.82 -4.34 0.12
C ASP A 28 -19.78 -3.16 0.34
N GLY A 29 -19.38 -1.99 -0.15
CA GLY A 29 -20.16 -0.76 -0.04
C GLY A 29 -21.49 -0.78 -0.79
N ALA A 30 -21.71 -1.76 -1.67
CA ALA A 30 -22.98 -1.98 -2.35
C ALA A 30 -23.83 -3.08 -1.68
N GLY A 31 -23.36 -3.66 -0.57
CA GLY A 31 -24.02 -4.76 0.13
C GLY A 31 -23.83 -6.13 -0.55
N VAL A 32 -22.94 -6.24 -1.54
CA VAL A 32 -22.67 -7.49 -2.23
C VAL A 32 -21.69 -8.34 -1.41
N VAL A 33 -22.04 -9.62 -1.23
CA VAL A 33 -21.18 -10.57 -0.51
C VAL A 33 -19.89 -10.81 -1.31
N GLN A 34 -18.77 -10.63 -0.62
CA GLN A 34 -17.44 -10.70 -1.22
C GLN A 34 -16.95 -12.14 -1.31
N THR A 35 -16.84 -12.63 -2.54
CA THR A 35 -16.25 -13.95 -2.85
C THR A 35 -14.72 -13.89 -2.78
N LEU A 36 -14.07 -15.04 -2.61
CA LEU A 36 -12.59 -15.10 -2.57
C LEU A 36 -11.95 -14.49 -3.83
N PRO A 37 -12.41 -14.78 -5.07
CA PRO A 37 -11.85 -14.13 -6.26
C PRO A 37 -11.99 -12.60 -6.23
N ALA A 38 -13.12 -12.07 -5.76
CA ALA A 38 -13.34 -10.62 -5.67
C ALA A 38 -12.43 -9.96 -4.62
N LYS A 39 -12.18 -10.65 -3.50
CA LYS A 39 -11.20 -10.22 -2.48
C LYS A 39 -9.78 -10.21 -3.03
N LEU A 40 -9.39 -11.25 -3.77
CA LEU A 40 -8.06 -11.32 -4.38
C LEU A 40 -7.86 -10.26 -5.47
N ALA A 41 -8.87 -9.99 -6.29
CA ALA A 41 -8.84 -8.90 -7.25
C ALA A 41 -8.68 -7.53 -6.56
N SER A 42 -9.44 -7.30 -5.49
CA SER A 42 -9.31 -6.09 -4.67
C SER A 42 -7.91 -5.99 -4.03
N LEU A 43 -7.38 -7.10 -3.52
CA LEU A 43 -6.04 -7.14 -2.92
C LEU A 43 -4.95 -6.87 -3.96
N ALA A 44 -5.10 -7.36 -5.19
CA ALA A 44 -4.17 -7.07 -6.28
C ALA A 44 -4.11 -5.57 -6.58
N VAL A 45 -5.25 -4.86 -6.57
CA VAL A 45 -5.29 -3.40 -6.73
C VAL A 45 -4.53 -2.70 -5.60
N VAL A 46 -4.73 -3.11 -4.34
CA VAL A 46 -3.99 -2.57 -3.18
C VAL A 46 -2.49 -2.84 -3.32
N GLY A 47 -2.11 -4.04 -3.76
CA GLY A 47 -0.72 -4.43 -3.98
C GLY A 47 -0.04 -3.59 -5.07
N ILE A 48 -0.70 -3.38 -6.21
CA ILE A 48 -0.19 -2.53 -7.28
C ILE A 48 0.00 -1.10 -6.78
N LEU A 49 -1.00 -0.55 -6.08
CA LEU A 49 -0.90 0.79 -5.49
C LEU A 49 0.30 0.88 -4.54
N ALA A 50 0.50 -0.12 -3.69
CA ALA A 50 1.65 -0.16 -2.77
C ALA A 50 2.98 -0.14 -3.51
N VAL A 51 3.14 -0.94 -4.57
CA VAL A 51 4.36 -0.98 -5.39
C VAL A 51 4.61 0.38 -6.05
N VAL A 52 3.59 1.01 -6.60
CA VAL A 52 3.72 2.32 -7.27
C VAL A 52 4.17 3.38 -6.27
N VAL A 53 3.47 3.49 -5.13
CA VAL A 53 3.73 4.57 -4.16
C VAL A 53 5.09 4.40 -3.50
N ILE A 54 5.38 3.21 -2.96
CA ILE A 54 6.67 2.91 -2.33
C ILE A 54 7.79 3.00 -3.38
N GLY A 55 7.56 2.53 -4.60
CA GLY A 55 8.51 2.60 -5.70
C GLY A 55 8.90 4.05 -6.03
N ILE A 56 7.92 4.94 -6.21
CA ILE A 56 8.17 6.37 -6.45
C ILE A 56 8.96 6.99 -5.30
N GLN A 57 8.58 6.70 -4.05
CA GLN A 57 9.30 7.18 -2.88
C GLN A 57 10.77 6.70 -2.92
N LEU A 58 11.03 5.41 -3.12
CA LEU A 58 12.39 4.89 -3.21
C LEU A 58 13.19 5.49 -4.38
N LEU A 59 12.57 5.73 -5.53
CA LEU A 59 13.21 6.40 -6.66
C LEU A 59 13.65 7.83 -6.33
N ILE A 60 12.82 8.59 -5.61
CA ILE A 60 13.15 9.97 -5.17
C ILE A 60 14.27 9.96 -4.12
N LEU A 61 14.39 8.90 -3.32
CA LEU A 61 15.44 8.79 -2.31
C LEU A 61 16.85 8.72 -2.93
N ILE A 62 16.98 8.16 -4.14
CA ILE A 62 18.26 7.99 -4.85
C ILE A 62 18.97 9.34 -5.07
N PRO A 63 18.38 10.35 -5.74
CA PRO A 63 19.02 11.66 -5.91
C PRO A 63 19.20 12.43 -4.60
N ILE A 64 18.29 12.30 -3.63
CA ILE A 64 18.42 12.96 -2.31
C ILE A 64 19.67 12.46 -1.58
N ARG A 65 19.95 11.15 -1.64
CA ARG A 65 21.16 10.59 -1.03
C ARG A 65 22.44 11.03 -1.75
N ARG A 66 22.41 11.09 -3.09
CA ARG A 66 23.56 11.54 -3.89
C ARG A 66 23.96 12.99 -3.65
N LYS A 67 23.01 13.89 -3.35
CA LYS A 67 23.30 15.31 -3.04
C LYS A 67 23.80 15.56 -1.61
N ARG A 68 23.66 14.58 -0.72
CA ARG A 68 24.01 14.70 0.70
C ARG A 68 25.41 14.13 1.01
N GLN A 69 25.97 13.34 0.11
CA GLN A 69 27.39 12.97 0.10
C GLN A 69 28.18 14.04 -0.63
#